data_AF-A0A5D0N168-F1
#
_entry.id   AF-A0A5D0N168-F1
#
_cell.length_a   1.000
_cell.length_b   1.000
_cell.length_c   1.000
_cell.angle_alpha   90.00
_cell.angle_beta   90.00
_cell.angle_gamma   90.00
#
_symmetry.space_group_name_H-M   'P 1'
#
loop_
_entity.id
_entity.type
_entity.pdbx_description
1 polymer ?
#
loop_
_entity_poly.entity_id
_entity_poly.type
_entity_poly.pdbx_seq_one_letter_code
_entity_poly.pdbx_strand_id
1 'polypeptide(L)'
;MELSSRTGRPTSVTASRTRAARWPAVRPWLGIAARLGLAAVWLLAGGAKIDDLAASGRAVNAYQVMPYDLATVIGAALPFVELALGVLLLVGLATRVVAGVSTVLLLVFVTGIASAWSRGLAIDCGCFGSGGQLAAGQAPSYLPEILRDLGFLVLAGFLLIWPRTPLSVDGWLAGESPVEDLDE
;
A
#
# COMPACT_ATOMS: atom_id res chain seq x y z
N MET A 1 48.95 59.13 14.54
CA MET A 1 48.65 58.07 15.54
C MET A 1 47.15 58.06 15.70
N GLU A 2 46.44 57.42 14.77
CA GLU A 2 44.97 57.41 14.70
C GLU A 2 44.43 56.04 15.08
N LEU A 3 43.33 56.05 15.81
CA LEU A 3 42.53 54.90 16.21
C LEU A 3 41.91 54.21 15.00
N SER A 4 41.80 52.88 15.03
CA SER A 4 40.62 52.22 14.47
C SER A 4 40.27 50.95 15.23
N SER A 5 39.03 50.99 15.68
CA SER A 5 38.23 50.01 16.41
C SER A 5 37.74 48.81 15.59
N ARG A 6 37.13 47.86 16.31
CA ARG A 6 36.20 46.77 15.87
C ARG A 6 36.92 45.53 15.30
N THR A 7 36.55 44.28 15.60
CA THR A 7 35.26 43.58 15.74
C THR A 7 35.58 42.21 16.37
N GLY A 8 34.78 41.60 17.27
CA GLY A 8 33.51 40.93 16.97
C GLY A 8 33.71 39.43 16.64
N ARG A 9 33.31 38.54 17.58
CA ARG A 9 33.16 37.05 17.55
C ARG A 9 32.53 36.49 16.25
N PRO A 10 32.61 35.18 15.89
CA PRO A 10 32.07 34.09 16.74
C PRO A 10 32.74 32.69 16.67
N THR A 11 32.36 31.89 17.67
CA THR A 11 32.50 30.45 17.85
C THR A 11 31.94 29.63 16.67
N SER A 12 32.74 28.78 16.06
CA SER A 12 32.26 27.74 15.14
C SER A 12 31.61 26.61 15.93
N VAL A 13 30.27 26.62 16.01
CA VAL A 13 29.46 25.46 16.42
C VAL A 13 29.38 24.52 15.22
N THR A 14 30.04 23.36 15.31
CA THR A 14 29.90 22.26 14.35
C THR A 14 28.51 21.62 14.52
N ALA A 15 27.51 22.14 13.80
CA ALA A 15 26.18 21.57 13.77
C ALA A 15 26.13 20.28 12.94
N SER A 16 26.07 19.14 13.63
CA SER A 16 25.30 17.92 13.31
C SER A 16 24.71 17.78 11.89
N ARG A 17 25.57 17.52 10.88
CA ARG A 17 25.19 17.20 9.50
C ARG A 17 24.77 15.73 9.28
N THR A 18 24.54 14.95 10.33
CA THR A 18 24.43 13.47 10.22
C THR A 18 23.01 12.96 9.93
N ARG A 19 21.95 13.75 10.19
CA ARG A 19 20.56 13.29 10.04
C ARG A 19 20.00 13.51 8.63
N ALA A 20 20.44 14.57 7.94
CA ALA A 20 20.01 14.91 6.58
C ALA A 20 20.60 13.98 5.50
N ALA A 21 21.82 13.46 5.71
CA ALA A 21 22.53 12.65 4.72
C ALA A 21 22.01 11.20 4.56
N ARG A 22 21.26 10.67 5.54
CA ARG A 22 20.77 9.27 5.51
C ARG A 22 19.47 9.10 4.74
N TRP A 23 18.65 10.15 4.67
CA TRP A 23 17.33 10.12 4.04
C TRP A 23 17.39 9.77 2.54
N PRO A 24 18.29 10.34 1.71
CA PRO A 24 18.41 9.97 0.31
C PRO A 24 18.78 8.49 0.11
N ALA A 25 19.62 7.94 0.99
CA ALA A 25 20.11 6.57 0.89
C ALA A 25 19.06 5.51 1.29
N VAL A 26 18.23 5.75 2.31
CA VAL A 26 17.26 4.76 2.82
C VAL A 26 15.92 4.76 2.06
N ARG A 27 15.53 5.89 1.47
CA ARG A 27 14.29 6.04 0.68
C ARG A 27 14.11 5.01 -0.44
N PRO A 28 15.10 4.73 -1.30
CA PRO A 28 14.94 3.77 -2.39
C PRO A 28 14.63 2.36 -1.87
N TRP A 29 15.29 1.93 -0.78
CA TRP A 29 15.06 0.64 -0.14
C TRP A 29 13.67 0.55 0.50
N LEU A 30 13.22 1.63 1.13
CA LEU A 30 11.84 1.73 1.65
C LEU A 30 10.80 1.65 0.53
N GLY A 31 11.07 2.28 -0.62
CA GLY A 31 10.21 2.17 -1.80
C GLY A 31 10.13 0.75 -2.36
N ILE A 32 11.26 0.04 -2.44
CA ILE A 32 11.27 -1.38 -2.84
C ILE A 32 10.50 -2.23 -1.82
N ALA A 33 10.75 -2.04 -0.53
CA ALA A 33 10.07 -2.80 0.52
C ALA A 33 8.56 -2.55 0.51
N ALA A 34 8.12 -1.30 0.38
CA ALA A 34 6.70 -0.94 0.27
C ALA A 34 6.06 -1.59 -0.97
N ARG A 35 6.75 -1.54 -2.12
CA ARG A 35 6.28 -2.15 -3.38
C ARG A 35 6.15 -3.66 -3.25
N LEU A 36 7.18 -4.34 -2.76
CA LEU A 36 7.18 -5.79 -2.60
C LEU A 36 6.18 -6.25 -1.53
N GLY A 37 6.03 -5.50 -0.44
CA GLY A 37 5.03 -5.78 0.59
C GLY A 37 3.61 -5.68 0.02
N LEU A 38 3.31 -4.61 -0.72
CA LEU A 38 2.01 -4.43 -1.35
C LEU A 38 1.76 -5.50 -2.43
N ALA A 39 2.78 -5.83 -3.24
CA ALA A 39 2.70 -6.91 -4.22
C ALA A 39 2.39 -8.26 -3.57
N ALA A 40 3.12 -8.62 -2.50
CA ALA A 40 2.93 -9.88 -1.79
C ALA A 40 1.51 -10.00 -1.23
N VAL A 41 0.98 -8.93 -0.62
CA VAL A 41 -0.37 -8.92 -0.08
C VAL A 41 -1.41 -9.14 -1.17
N TRP A 42 -1.31 -8.41 -2.28
CA TRP A 42 -2.24 -8.58 -3.40
C TRP A 42 -2.19 -9.98 -4.01
N LEU A 43 -0.99 -10.54 -4.16
CA LEU A 43 -0.81 -11.91 -4.68
C LEU A 43 -1.36 -12.97 -3.73
N LEU A 44 -1.10 -12.85 -2.43
CA LEU A 44 -1.61 -13.78 -1.42
C LEU A 44 -3.13 -13.66 -1.29
N ALA A 45 -3.68 -12.45 -1.31
CA ALA A 45 -5.10 -12.19 -1.23
C ALA A 45 -5.86 -12.74 -2.44
N GLY A 46 -5.36 -12.51 -3.66
CA GLY A 46 -5.96 -13.02 -4.89
C GLY A 46 -5.77 -14.52 -5.05
N GLY A 47 -4.57 -15.04 -4.73
CA GLY A 47 -4.26 -16.47 -4.76
C GLY A 47 -5.12 -17.28 -3.80
N ALA A 48 -5.42 -16.74 -2.61
CA ALA A 48 -6.31 -17.40 -1.65
C ALA A 48 -7.78 -17.46 -2.09
N LYS A 49 -8.20 -16.67 -3.08
CA LYS A 49 -9.59 -16.58 -3.54
C LYS A 49 -9.82 -17.25 -4.90
N ILE A 50 -8.78 -17.50 -5.70
CA ILE A 50 -8.94 -17.96 -7.09
C ILE A 50 -9.54 -19.37 -7.20
N ASP A 51 -9.31 -20.22 -6.18
CA ASP A 51 -9.79 -21.60 -6.17
C ASP A 51 -11.30 -21.72 -5.87
N ASP A 52 -11.90 -20.73 -5.19
CA ASP A 52 -13.35 -20.67 -4.92
C ASP A 52 -13.89 -19.24 -5.12
N LEU A 53 -14.07 -18.88 -6.40
CA LEU A 53 -14.67 -17.60 -6.79
C LEU A 53 -16.10 -17.43 -6.24
N ALA A 54 -16.82 -18.53 -6.05
CA ALA A 54 -18.16 -18.49 -5.47
C ALA A 54 -18.11 -18.11 -3.99
N ALA A 55 -17.12 -18.58 -3.22
CA ALA A 55 -16.86 -18.12 -1.86
C ALA A 55 -16.53 -16.63 -1.83
N SER A 56 -15.70 -16.15 -2.76
CA SER A 56 -15.40 -14.72 -2.86
C SER A 56 -16.66 -13.88 -3.12
N GLY A 57 -17.53 -14.32 -4.04
CA GLY A 57 -18.84 -13.71 -4.27
C GLY A 57 -19.74 -13.70 -3.03
N ARG A 58 -19.80 -14.82 -2.28
CA ARG A 58 -20.55 -14.91 -1.02
C ARG A 58 -19.99 -13.96 0.04
N ALA A 59 -18.67 -13.83 0.14
CA ALA A 59 -18.00 -12.91 1.05
C ALA A 59 -18.37 -11.45 0.75
N VAL A 60 -18.31 -11.03 -0.52
CA VAL A 60 -18.73 -9.67 -0.93
C VAL A 60 -20.23 -9.45 -0.65
N ASN A 61 -21.07 -10.43 -0.93
CA ASN A 61 -22.51 -10.33 -0.67
C ASN A 61 -22.84 -10.21 0.83
N ALA A 62 -22.00 -10.76 1.72
CA ALA A 62 -22.19 -10.67 3.17
C ALA A 62 -22.14 -9.23 3.70
N TYR A 63 -21.51 -8.30 2.97
CA TYR A 63 -21.54 -6.87 3.29
C TYR A 63 -22.91 -6.23 3.07
N GLN A 64 -23.81 -6.86 2.30
CA GLN A 64 -25.17 -6.38 2.04
C GLN A 64 -25.22 -4.90 1.60
N VAL A 65 -24.29 -4.50 0.73
CA VAL A 65 -24.19 -3.13 0.18
C VAL A 65 -24.84 -3.03 -1.20
N MET A 66 -24.92 -4.16 -1.93
CA MET A 66 -25.38 -4.23 -3.30
C MET A 66 -26.22 -5.49 -3.55
N PRO A 67 -26.97 -5.58 -4.67
CA PRO A 67 -27.72 -6.77 -5.03
C PRO A 67 -26.83 -8.00 -5.22
N TYR A 68 -27.40 -9.18 -4.97
CA TYR A 68 -26.68 -10.46 -5.02
C TYR A 68 -25.92 -10.71 -6.34
N ASP A 69 -26.56 -10.47 -7.48
CA ASP A 69 -25.95 -10.68 -8.80
C ASP A 69 -24.72 -9.78 -9.00
N LEU A 70 -24.79 -8.54 -8.53
CA LEU A 70 -23.65 -7.62 -8.63
C LEU A 70 -22.53 -8.00 -7.65
N ALA A 71 -22.89 -8.39 -6.42
CA ALA A 71 -21.93 -8.82 -5.41
C ALA A 71 -21.15 -10.07 -5.84
N THR A 72 -21.84 -11.04 -6.46
CA THR A 72 -21.21 -12.26 -6.96
C THR A 72 -20.30 -12.01 -8.15
N VAL A 73 -20.69 -11.15 -9.10
CA VAL A 73 -19.84 -10.75 -10.22
C VAL A 73 -18.60 -9.99 -9.74
N ILE A 74 -18.78 -9.01 -8.86
CA ILE A 74 -17.66 -8.23 -8.31
C ILE A 74 -16.74 -9.13 -7.50
N GLY A 75 -17.28 -9.97 -6.62
CA GLY A 75 -16.48 -10.91 -5.83
C GLY A 75 -15.74 -11.93 -6.68
N ALA A 76 -16.33 -12.43 -7.77
CA ALA A 76 -15.62 -13.32 -8.68
C ALA A 76 -14.52 -12.61 -9.50
N ALA A 77 -14.70 -11.33 -9.83
CA ALA A 77 -13.72 -10.55 -10.59
C ALA A 77 -12.54 -10.06 -9.72
N LEU A 78 -12.79 -9.81 -8.44
CA LEU A 78 -11.83 -9.20 -7.52
C LEU A 78 -10.51 -9.97 -7.38
N PRO A 79 -10.46 -11.31 -7.28
CA PRO A 79 -9.21 -12.07 -7.22
C PRO A 79 -8.29 -11.82 -8.42
N PHE A 80 -8.85 -11.67 -9.62
CA PHE A 80 -8.08 -11.37 -10.82
C PHE A 80 -7.50 -9.96 -10.79
N VAL A 81 -8.25 -8.99 -10.27
CA VAL A 81 -7.77 -7.62 -10.06
C VAL A 81 -6.64 -7.61 -9.03
N GLU A 82 -6.81 -8.32 -7.90
CA GLU A 82 -5.77 -8.46 -6.88
C GLU A 82 -4.48 -9.05 -7.47
N LEU A 83 -4.58 -10.17 -8.18
CA LEU A 83 -3.42 -10.80 -8.82
C LEU A 83 -2.74 -9.89 -9.85
N ALA A 84 -3.51 -9.20 -10.69
CA ALA A 84 -2.97 -8.26 -11.68
C ALA A 84 -2.20 -7.11 -11.02
N LEU A 85 -2.77 -6.48 -9.98
CA LEU A 85 -2.09 -5.43 -9.21
C LEU A 85 -0.81 -5.96 -8.55
N GLY A 86 -0.88 -7.17 -7.98
CA GLY A 86 0.26 -7.84 -7.36
C GLY A 86 1.42 -8.08 -8.33
N VAL A 87 1.13 -8.63 -9.51
CA VAL A 87 2.14 -8.86 -10.56
C VAL A 87 2.72 -7.55 -11.08
N LEU A 88 1.88 -6.54 -11.34
CA LEU A 88 2.34 -5.25 -11.84
C LEU A 88 3.27 -4.54 -10.83
N LEU A 89 2.96 -4.59 -9.54
CA LEU A 89 3.84 -4.06 -8.48
C LEU A 89 5.13 -4.86 -8.37
N LEU A 90 5.04 -6.20 -8.43
CA LEU A 90 6.20 -7.08 -8.35
C LEU A 90 7.22 -6.77 -9.45
N VAL A 91 6.74 -6.62 -10.68
CA VAL A 91 7.56 -6.24 -11.84
C VAL A 91 7.94 -4.75 -11.79
N GLY A 92 7.11 -3.91 -11.16
CA GLY A 92 7.33 -2.46 -11.06
C GLY A 92 6.99 -1.75 -12.36
N LEU A 93 5.87 -2.15 -12.95
CA LEU A 93 5.31 -1.53 -14.14
C LEU A 93 4.11 -0.66 -13.75
N ALA A 94 4.06 0.56 -14.29
CA ALA A 94 3.07 1.57 -14.00
C ALA A 94 2.88 1.79 -12.49
N THR A 95 3.97 1.79 -11.71
CA THR A 95 3.98 1.73 -10.24
C THR A 95 3.08 2.80 -9.61
N ARG A 96 3.07 4.02 -10.17
CA ARG A 96 2.21 5.11 -9.70
C ARG A 96 0.72 4.86 -9.95
N VAL A 97 0.37 4.34 -11.12
CA VAL A 97 -1.02 4.01 -11.48
C VAL A 97 -1.51 2.87 -10.59
N VAL A 98 -0.70 1.82 -10.47
CA VAL A 98 -1.04 0.63 -9.68
C VAL A 98 -1.17 0.97 -8.20
N ALA A 99 -0.26 1.79 -7.63
CA ALA A 99 -0.38 2.30 -6.27
C ALA A 99 -1.66 3.15 -6.07
N GLY A 100 -2.06 3.93 -7.08
CA GLY A 100 -3.32 4.68 -7.08
C GLY A 100 -4.53 3.77 -7.02
N VAL A 101 -4.58 2.76 -7.89
CA VAL A 101 -5.66 1.77 -7.89
C VAL A 101 -5.69 0.99 -6.57
N SER A 102 -4.53 0.57 -6.05
CA SER A 102 -4.43 -0.09 -4.74
C SER A 102 -4.96 0.80 -3.62
N THR A 103 -4.66 2.10 -3.64
CA THR A 103 -5.16 3.06 -2.63
C THR A 103 -6.68 3.13 -2.66
N VAL A 104 -7.27 3.26 -3.84
CA VAL A 104 -8.74 3.29 -4.00
C VAL A 104 -9.36 1.98 -3.50
N LEU A 105 -8.79 0.83 -3.88
CA LEU A 105 -9.32 -0.47 -3.49
C LEU A 105 -9.22 -0.70 -1.98
N LEU A 106 -8.11 -0.31 -1.35
CA LEU A 106 -7.94 -0.36 0.11
C LEU A 106 -8.95 0.55 0.83
N LEU A 107 -9.22 1.75 0.31
CA LEU A 107 -10.25 2.63 0.87
C LEU A 107 -11.65 1.99 0.77
N VAL A 108 -11.95 1.32 -0.34
CA VAL A 108 -13.21 0.58 -0.51
C VAL A 108 -13.32 -0.54 0.54
N PHE A 109 -12.25 -1.31 0.78
CA PHE A 109 -12.26 -2.34 1.82
C PHE A 109 -12.44 -1.77 3.22
N VAL A 110 -11.64 -0.77 3.61
CA VAL A 110 -11.76 -0.12 4.92
C VAL A 110 -13.17 0.43 5.14
N THR A 111 -13.74 1.08 4.12
CA THR A 111 -15.11 1.63 4.20
C THR A 111 -16.15 0.52 4.28
N GLY A 112 -15.98 -0.58 3.54
CA GLY A 112 -16.84 -1.75 3.61
C GLY A 112 -16.82 -2.39 5.00
N ILE A 113 -15.64 -2.60 5.57
CA ILE A 113 -15.45 -3.19 6.91
C ILE A 113 -16.05 -2.28 7.99
N ALA A 114 -15.77 -0.97 7.91
CA ALA A 114 -16.34 0.02 8.83
C ALA A 114 -17.87 0.07 8.74
N SER A 115 -18.43 -0.03 7.52
CA SER A 115 -19.88 -0.10 7.29
C SER A 115 -20.47 -1.35 7.94
N ALA A 116 -19.90 -2.53 7.70
CA ALA A 116 -20.35 -3.78 8.31
C ALA A 116 -20.30 -3.73 9.84
N TRP A 117 -19.24 -3.15 10.40
CA TRP A 117 -19.09 -2.95 11.84
C TRP A 117 -20.18 -2.02 12.40
N SER A 118 -20.41 -0.86 11.77
CA SER A 118 -21.43 0.10 12.20
C SER A 118 -22.86 -0.46 12.16
N ARG A 119 -23.11 -1.42 11.26
CA ARG A 119 -24.40 -2.11 11.08
C ARG A 119 -24.54 -3.34 11.98
N GLY A 120 -23.51 -3.70 12.74
CA GLY A 120 -23.51 -4.89 13.59
C GLY A 120 -23.61 -6.21 12.82
N LEU A 121 -23.15 -6.23 11.56
CA LEU A 121 -23.07 -7.49 10.81
C LEU A 121 -22.06 -8.42 11.51
N ALA A 122 -22.28 -9.72 11.43
CA ALA A 122 -21.35 -10.73 11.92
C ALA A 122 -20.73 -11.44 10.71
N ILE A 123 -19.69 -10.83 10.14
CA ILE A 123 -19.03 -11.33 8.94
C ILE A 123 -17.52 -11.45 9.15
N ASP A 124 -16.92 -12.44 8.47
CA ASP A 124 -15.51 -12.47 8.18
C ASP A 124 -15.26 -11.67 6.90
N CYS A 125 -14.35 -10.69 6.97
CA CYS A 125 -14.06 -9.76 5.89
C CYS A 125 -13.44 -10.46 4.67
N GLY A 126 -12.86 -11.65 4.83
CA GLY A 126 -12.46 -12.49 3.72
C GLY A 126 -11.27 -12.00 2.91
N CYS A 127 -10.52 -11.01 3.40
CA CYS A 127 -9.39 -10.42 2.69
C CYS A 127 -8.34 -11.47 2.27
N PHE A 128 -8.24 -12.61 2.98
CA PHE A 128 -7.33 -13.72 2.69
C PHE A 128 -8.02 -15.09 2.49
N GLY A 129 -9.25 -15.12 1.94
CA GLY A 129 -9.84 -16.36 1.42
C GLY A 129 -11.26 -16.65 1.91
N SER A 130 -11.43 -17.08 3.16
CA SER A 130 -12.69 -17.66 3.67
C SER A 130 -13.66 -16.65 4.30
N GLY A 131 -13.92 -15.52 3.62
CA GLY A 131 -14.89 -14.54 4.12
C GLY A 131 -16.34 -15.01 4.08
N GLY A 132 -17.22 -14.20 4.65
CA GLY A 132 -18.67 -14.42 4.60
C GLY A 132 -19.34 -14.35 5.96
N GLN A 133 -20.57 -14.85 6.05
CA GLN A 133 -21.34 -14.79 7.28
C GLN A 133 -20.74 -15.72 8.35
N LEU A 134 -20.52 -15.18 9.54
CA LEU A 134 -20.06 -15.95 10.69
C LEU A 134 -21.22 -16.75 11.31
N ALA A 135 -20.87 -17.91 11.87
CA ALA A 135 -21.81 -18.70 12.67
C ALA A 135 -22.19 -17.98 13.98
N ALA A 136 -23.35 -18.31 14.53
CA ALA A 136 -23.81 -17.73 15.79
C ALA A 136 -22.79 -17.97 16.92
N GLY A 137 -22.41 -16.89 17.61
CA GLY A 137 -21.44 -16.93 18.72
C GLY A 137 -19.98 -16.69 18.32
N GLN A 138 -19.67 -16.56 17.02
CA GLN A 138 -18.35 -16.12 16.57
C GLN A 138 -18.25 -14.59 16.58
N ALA A 139 -17.13 -14.07 17.08
CA ALA A 139 -16.88 -12.63 17.13
C ALA A 139 -16.12 -12.18 15.86
N PRO A 140 -16.60 -11.16 15.13
CA PRO A 140 -15.88 -10.62 13.98
C PRO A 140 -14.64 -9.83 14.41
N SER A 141 -13.55 -9.96 13.65
CA SER A 141 -12.27 -9.29 13.90
C SER A 141 -12.08 -8.01 13.09
N TYR A 142 -13.01 -7.05 13.17
CA TYR A 142 -12.97 -5.84 12.34
C TYR A 142 -11.77 -4.93 12.59
N LEU A 143 -11.38 -4.73 13.85
CA LEU A 143 -10.33 -3.78 14.20
C LEU A 143 -8.94 -4.19 13.65
N PRO A 144 -8.47 -5.44 13.81
CA PRO A 144 -7.22 -5.89 13.18
C PRO A 144 -7.22 -5.75 11.66
N GLU A 145 -8.34 -6.06 11.00
CA GLU A 145 -8.48 -5.98 9.54
C GLU A 145 -8.34 -4.53 9.06
N ILE A 146 -9.01 -3.59 9.72
CA ILE A 146 -8.88 -2.15 9.42
C ILE A 146 -7.46 -1.66 9.65
N LEU A 147 -6.81 -2.03 10.77
CA LEU A 147 -5.44 -1.60 11.06
C LEU A 147 -4.45 -2.12 10.02
N ARG A 148 -4.61 -3.36 9.57
CA ARG A 148 -3.81 -3.95 8.51
C ARG A 148 -3.99 -3.17 7.20
N ASP A 149 -5.23 -2.93 6.80
CA ASP A 149 -5.55 -2.23 5.55
C ASP A 149 -5.06 -0.78 5.58
N LEU A 150 -5.14 -0.09 6.73
CA LEU A 150 -4.53 1.22 6.94
C LEU A 150 -3.00 1.18 6.82
N GLY A 151 -2.36 0.11 7.32
CA GLY A 151 -0.93 -0.11 7.13
C GLY A 151 -0.56 -0.21 5.65
N PHE A 152 -1.32 -0.98 4.88
CA PHE A 152 -1.13 -1.07 3.43
C PHE A 152 -1.46 0.22 2.69
N LEU A 153 -2.44 0.99 3.17
CA LEU A 153 -2.80 2.29 2.64
C LEU A 153 -1.65 3.30 2.79
N VAL A 154 -0.94 3.26 3.92
CA VAL A 154 0.27 4.07 4.14
C VAL A 154 1.37 3.67 3.15
N LEU A 155 1.58 2.38 2.90
CA LEU A 155 2.56 1.90 1.90
C LEU A 155 2.18 2.35 0.48
N ALA A 156 0.91 2.23 0.11
CA ALA A 156 0.41 2.68 -1.20
C ALA A 156 0.54 4.20 -1.36
N GLY A 157 0.20 4.97 -0.32
CA GLY A 157 0.38 6.42 -0.28
C GLY A 157 1.85 6.85 -0.37
N PHE A 158 2.75 6.11 0.27
CA PHE A 158 4.19 6.34 0.15
C PHE A 158 4.65 6.15 -1.31
N LEU A 159 4.22 5.09 -2.00
CA LEU A 159 4.52 4.85 -3.40
C LEU A 159 3.88 5.88 -4.35
N LEU A 160 2.75 6.47 -3.99
CA LEU A 160 2.13 7.55 -4.76
C LEU A 160 2.94 8.85 -4.73
N ILE A 161 3.48 9.20 -3.56
CA ILE A 161 4.26 10.43 -3.38
C ILE A 161 5.69 10.23 -3.92
N TRP A 162 6.26 9.04 -3.74
CA TRP A 162 7.61 8.69 -4.20
C TRP A 162 7.60 7.43 -5.07
N PRO A 163 7.12 7.52 -6.33
CA PRO A 163 6.97 6.35 -7.20
C PRO A 163 8.31 5.81 -7.75
N ARG A 164 9.39 6.59 -7.65
CA ARG A 164 10.71 6.19 -8.15
C ARG A 164 11.31 5.11 -7.25
N THR A 165 11.26 3.87 -7.71
CA THR A 165 11.97 2.73 -7.08
C THR A 165 13.06 2.24 -8.04
N PRO A 166 14.32 2.04 -7.57
CA PRO A 166 15.47 1.77 -8.45
C PRO A 166 15.46 0.38 -9.12
N LEU A 167 14.37 -0.38 -8.99
CA LEU A 167 14.17 -1.70 -9.60
C LEU A 167 12.79 -1.80 -10.29
N SER A 168 12.24 -0.68 -10.73
CA SER A 168 11.00 -0.64 -11.51
C SER A 168 11.32 -0.69 -13.00
N VAL A 169 10.57 -1.51 -13.75
CA VAL A 169 10.61 -1.49 -15.22
C VAL A 169 10.24 -0.10 -15.76
N ASP A 170 9.47 0.67 -14.99
CA ASP A 170 9.22 2.09 -15.26
C ASP A 170 10.50 2.90 -15.49
N GLY A 171 11.57 2.65 -14.71
CA GLY A 171 12.86 3.35 -14.88
C GLY A 171 13.63 2.92 -16.13
N TRP A 172 13.53 1.63 -16.51
CA TRP A 172 14.15 1.12 -17.73
C TRP A 172 13.44 1.64 -19.00
N LEU A 173 12.10 1.73 -18.97
CA LEU A 173 11.30 2.30 -20.06
C LEU A 173 11.42 3.83 -20.16
N ALA A 174 11.70 4.52 -19.05
CA ALA A 174 11.93 5.97 -19.03
C ALA A 174 13.32 6.38 -19.57
N GLY A 175 14.23 5.41 -19.83
CA GLY A 175 15.53 5.66 -20.46
C GLY A 175 16.62 6.21 -19.52
N GLU A 176 16.43 6.12 -18.20
CA GLU A 176 17.45 6.55 -17.24
C GLU A 176 18.44 5.40 -16.99
N SER A 177 19.68 5.56 -17.48
CA SER A 177 20.79 4.67 -17.16
C SER A 177 21.05 4.68 -15.64
N PRO A 178 21.13 3.51 -14.98
CA PRO A 178 21.63 3.45 -13.61
C PRO A 178 23.10 3.88 -13.66
N VAL A 179 23.53 4.73 -12.71
CA VAL A 179 24.91 5.20 -12.49
C VAL A 179 25.27 6.51 -13.22
N GLU A 180 24.94 7.65 -12.61
CA GLU A 180 25.67 8.91 -12.76
C GLU A 180 25.39 9.82 -11.55
N ASP A 181 25.67 9.32 -10.33
CA ASP A 181 25.75 10.14 -9.10
C ASP A 181 26.92 9.65 -8.22
N LEU A 182 28.00 9.19 -8.85
CA LEU A 182 29.32 9.15 -8.23
C LEU A 182 30.07 10.35 -8.79
N ASP A 183 30.34 11.31 -7.91
CA ASP A 183 31.19 12.48 -8.08
C ASP A 183 30.47 13.80 -8.46
N GLU A 184 29.90 14.47 -7.44
CA GLU A 184 30.11 15.92 -7.18
C GLU A 184 29.87 16.26 -5.69
#